data_AF-A0A1P8KP91-F1
#
_entry.id   AF-A0A1P8KP91-F1
#
_cell.length_a   1.000
_cell.length_b   1.000
_cell.length_c   1.000
_cell.angle_alpha   90.00
_cell.angle_beta   90.00
_cell.angle_gamma   90.00
#
_symmetry.space_group_name_H-M   'P 1'
#
loop_
_entity.id
_entity.type
_entity.pdbx_description
1 polymer ?
#
loop_
_entity_poly.entity_id
_entity_poly.type
_entity_poly.pdbx_seq_one_letter_code
_entity_poly.pdbx_strand_id
1 'polypeptide(L)' 'MKNNPLDTLLTLEETASYVYTKLKDKNIDVVLSGGSCMEIYTKSNFSSLDIDFIPNPSVTSK' A
#
# COMPACT_ATOMS: atom_id res chain seq x y z
N MET A 1 17.67 -18.97 -8.02
CA MET A 1 17.03 -17.72 -8.47
C MET A 1 16.61 -16.97 -7.23
N LYS A 2 16.84 -15.66 -7.12
CA LYS A 2 16.24 -14.89 -6.01
C LYS A 2 14.74 -14.80 -6.32
N ASN A 3 13.90 -15.45 -5.51
CA ASN A 3 12.46 -15.31 -5.63
C ASN A 3 12.12 -13.85 -5.34
N ASN A 4 11.57 -13.13 -6.32
CA ASN A 4 11.09 -11.78 -6.07
C ASN A 4 9.83 -11.93 -5.19
N PRO A 5 9.80 -11.32 -3.99
CA PRO A 5 8.66 -11.47 -3.09
C PRO A 5 7.34 -10.98 -3.70
N LEU A 6 7.38 -10.13 -4.72
CA LEU A 6 6.20 -9.68 -5.45
C LEU A 6 5.58 -10.78 -6.33
N ASP A 7 6.35 -11.80 -6.75
CA ASP A 7 5.85 -12.88 -7.62
C ASP A 7 4.83 -13.79 -6.89
N THR A 8 4.78 -13.72 -5.56
CA THR A 8 3.87 -14.53 -4.72
C THR A 8 2.69 -13.76 -4.16
N LEU A 9 2.61 -12.44 -4.39
CA LEU A 9 1.49 -11.62 -3.94
C LEU A 9 0.43 -11.60 -5.04
N LEU A 10 -0.77 -12.07 -4.72
CA LEU A 10 -1.82 -12.30 -5.71
C LEU A 10 -2.95 -11.27 -5.61
N THR A 11 -3.03 -10.53 -4.50
CA THR A 11 -4.07 -9.52 -4.30
C THR A 11 -3.51 -8.10 -4.12
N LEU A 12 -4.38 -7.11 -4.33
CA LEU A 12 -4.08 -5.71 -4.08
C LEU A 12 -3.73 -5.47 -2.60
N GLU A 13 -4.46 -6.11 -1.67
CA GLU A 13 -4.22 -6.05 -0.24
C GLU A 13 -2.86 -6.61 0.15
N GLU A 14 -2.48 -7.77 -0.40
CA GLU A 14 -1.19 -8.40 -0.15
C GLU A 14 -0.05 -7.50 -0.65
N THR A 15 -0.20 -6.93 -1.84
CA THR A 15 0.76 -6.02 -2.44
C THR A 15 0.89 -4.71 -1.64
N ALA A 16 -0.23 -4.10 -1.26
CA ALA A 16 -0.26 -2.88 -0.45
C ALA A 16 0.35 -3.12 0.94
N SER A 17 0.03 -4.24 1.58
CA SER A 17 0.59 -4.63 2.88
C SER A 17 2.11 -4.84 2.82
N TYR A 18 2.59 -5.49 1.76
CA TYR A 18 4.02 -5.68 1.54
C TYR A 18 4.76 -4.34 1.40
N VAL A 19 4.26 -3.45 0.54
CA VAL A 19 4.88 -2.12 0.32
C VAL A 19 4.86 -1.29 1.60
N TYR A 20 3.72 -1.24 2.30
CA TYR A 20 3.60 -0.55 3.60
C TYR A 20 4.63 -1.06 4.61
N THR A 21 4.77 -2.39 4.73
CA THR A 21 5.74 -3.00 5.65
C THR A 21 7.17 -2.57 5.32
N LYS A 22 7.54 -2.54 4.03
CA LYS A 22 8.88 -2.08 3.61
C LYS A 22 9.13 -0.59 3.85
N LEU A 23 8.11 0.24 3.76
CA LEU A 23 8.20 1.66 4.11
C LEU A 23 8.34 1.84 5.63
N LYS A 24 7.53 1.10 6.41
CA LYS A 24 7.58 1.11 7.88
C LYS A 24 8.91 0.61 8.44
N ASP A 25 9.48 -0.46 7.88
CA ASP A 25 10.82 -0.97 8.24
C ASP A 25 11.92 0.10 8.06
N LYS A 26 11.67 1.13 7.22
CA LYS A 26 12.56 2.26 6.98
C LYS A 26 12.17 3.52 7.76
N ASN A 27 11.24 3.42 8.71
CA ASN A 27 10.66 4.53 9.46
C ASN A 27 10.00 5.60 8.56
N ILE A 28 9.45 5.20 7.40
CA ILE A 28 8.67 6.07 6.53
C ILE A 28 7.20 5.83 6.86
N ASP A 29 6.61 6.74 7.64
CA ASP A 29 5.21 6.62 8.06
C ASP A 29 4.27 7.16 6.97
N VAL A 30 3.38 6.29 6.51
CA VAL A 30 2.48 6.54 5.39
C VAL A 30 1.10 6.00 5.67
N VAL A 31 0.12 6.53 4.92
CA VAL A 31 -1.25 6.01 4.90
C VAL A 31 -1.63 5.65 3.47
N LEU A 32 -2.39 4.56 3.33
CA LEU A 32 -2.95 4.14 2.04
C LEU A 32 -4.05 5.12 1.63
N SER A 33 -4.06 5.51 0.36
CA SER A 33 -4.97 6.53 -0.18
C SER A 33 -5.42 6.17 -1.60
N GLY A 34 -6.09 7.09 -2.29
CA GLY A 34 -6.47 6.93 -3.68
C GLY A 34 -7.47 5.79 -3.95
N GLY A 35 -7.44 5.27 -5.18
CA GLY A 35 -8.38 4.25 -5.66
C GLY A 35 -8.20 2.90 -4.94
N SER A 36 -6.96 2.51 -4.65
CA SER A 36 -6.65 1.25 -3.95
C SER A 36 -7.19 1.22 -2.52
N CYS A 37 -7.12 2.34 -1.80
CA CYS A 37 -7.77 2.48 -0.50
C CYS A 37 -9.29 2.26 -0.60
N MET A 38 -9.92 2.89 -1.59
CA MET A 38 -11.36 2.74 -1.82
C MET A 38 -11.73 1.30 -2.14
N GLU A 39 -11.03 0.64 -3.07
CA GLU A 39 -11.30 -0.75 -3.45
C GLU A 39 -11.22 -1.71 -2.25
N ILE A 40 -10.10 -1.66 -1.51
CA ILE A 40 -9.84 -2.53 -0.35
C ILE A 40 -10.92 -2.35 0.72
N TYR A 41 -11.25 -1.10 1.08
CA TYR A 41 -12.10 -0.83 2.24
C TYR A 41 -13.59 -0.77 1.93
N THR A 42 -14.00 -0.55 0.68
CA THR A 42 -15.43 -0.44 0.32
C THR A 42 -15.99 -1.69 -0.34
N LYS A 43 -15.15 -2.61 -0.83
CA LYS A 43 -15.59 -3.78 -1.64
C LYS A 43 -16.51 -3.39 -2.79
N SER A 44 -16.30 -2.18 -3.35
CA SER A 44 -17.07 -1.69 -4.48
C SER A 44 -16.67 -2.40 -5.77
N ASN A 45 -17.50 -2.32 -6.81
CA ASN A 45 -17.18 -2.85 -8.15
C ASN A 45 -16.20 -1.94 -8.92
N PHE A 46 -15.30 -1.27 -8.20
CA PHE A 46 -14.26 -0.41 -8.75
C PHE A 46 -12.92 -1.14 -8.62
N SER A 47 -12.08 -1.04 -9.65
CA SER A 47 -10.73 -1.60 -9.62
C SER A 47 -9.70 -0.49 -9.82
N SER A 48 -8.76 -0.40 -8.89
CA SER A 48 -7.54 0.40 -8.97
C SER A 48 -6.45 -0.44 -9.65
N LEU A 49 -5.61 0.22 -10.44
CA LEU A 49 -4.49 -0.42 -11.14
C LEU A 49 -3.12 -0.05 -10.54
N ASP A 50 -3.15 0.75 -9.48
CA ASP A 50 -2.02 1.32 -8.77
C ASP A 50 -2.28 1.33 -7.26
N ILE A 51 -1.23 1.64 -6.49
CA ILE A 51 -1.27 1.76 -5.03
C ILE A 51 -0.70 3.12 -4.64
N ASP A 52 -1.50 3.92 -3.94
CA ASP A 52 -1.11 5.27 -3.52
C ASP A 52 -0.83 5.31 -2.02
N PHE A 53 0.39 5.66 -1.65
CA PHE A 53 0.76 6.01 -0.28
C PHE A 53 1.08 7.50 -0.20
N ILE A 54 0.52 8.18 0.80
CA ILE A 54 0.91 9.54 1.18
C ILE A 54 1.60 9.51 2.54
N PRO A 55 2.53 10.44 2.84
CA PRO A 55 3.03 10.62 4.20
C PRO A 55 1.88 10.75 5.18
N ASN A 56 1.99 10.11 6.34
CA ASN A 56 0.94 10.21 7.35
C ASN A 56 0.75 11.70 7.72
N PRO A 57 -0.45 12.29 7.52
CA PRO A 57 -0.68 13.71 7.78
C PRO A 57 -0.47 14.12 9.25
N SER A 58 -0.50 13.16 10.18
CA SER A 58 -0.14 13.40 11.58
C SER A 58 1.35 13.65 11.79
N VAL A 59 2.19 13.22 10.84
CA VAL A 59 3.60 13.60 10.75
C VAL A 59 3.66 14.98 10.11
N THR A 60 3.40 16.00 10.92
CA THR A 60 3.70 17.39 10.54
C THR A 60 5.21 17.52 10.35
N SER A 61 5.65 18.05 9.21
CA SER A 61 7.03 18.55 9.10
C SER A 61 7.24 19.54 10.24
N LYS A 62 8.11 19.20 11.19
CA LYS A 62 8.67 20.20 12.10
C LYS A 62 9.52 21.18 11.32
#